data_AF-A0A7W9UZA0-F1
#
_entry.id   AF-A0A7W9UZA0-F1
#
_cell.length_a   1.000
_cell.length_b   1.000
_cell.length_c   1.000
_cell.angle_alpha   90.00
_cell.angle_beta   90.00
_cell.angle_gamma   90.00
#
_symmetry.space_group_name_H-M   'P 1'
#
loop_
_entity.id
_entity.type
_entity.pdbx_description
1 polymer ?
#
loop_
_entity_poly.entity_id
_entity_poly.type
_entity_poly.pdbx_seq_one_letter_code
_entity_poly.pdbx_strand_id
1 'polypeptide(L)' 'MRLFEADFDPSAPHGLNSLPEVQVLWQMWAEHFQRAGGAVRRRDPKDRPPDARRLLTLYNTDARGSVKRDTMWHG' A
#
# COMPACT_ATOMS: atom_id res chain seq x y z
N MET A 1 -7.73 -12.84 -3.54
CA MET A 1 -6.28 -12.67 -3.25
C MET A 1 -6.11 -12.94 -1.76
N ARG A 2 -5.43 -14.02 -1.35
CA ARG A 2 -5.49 -14.57 0.02
C ARG A 2 -4.29 -14.25 0.92
N LEU A 3 -3.23 -13.62 0.39
CA LEU A 3 -1.99 -13.41 1.15
C LEU A 3 -2.18 -12.51 2.38
N PHE A 4 -2.97 -11.44 2.23
CA PHE A 4 -3.25 -10.52 3.33
C PHE A 4 -4.28 -11.03 4.33
N GLU A 5 -5.21 -11.89 3.91
CA GLU A 5 -6.15 -12.52 4.85
C GLU A 5 -5.43 -13.51 5.77
N ALA A 6 -4.37 -14.15 5.27
CA ALA A 6 -3.55 -15.07 6.05
C ALA A 6 -2.70 -14.38 7.13
N ASP A 7 -2.44 -13.07 7.02
CA ASP A 7 -1.66 -12.31 8.02
C ASP A 7 -2.42 -12.11 9.34
N PHE A 8 -3.75 -12.06 9.26
CA PHE A 8 -4.64 -11.99 10.42
C PHE A 8 -5.24 -13.34 10.82
N ASP A 9 -4.85 -14.42 10.13
CA ASP A 9 -5.29 -15.75 10.50
C ASP A 9 -4.70 -16.13 11.87
N PRO A 10 -5.47 -16.74 12.78
CA PRO A 10 -4.94 -17.22 14.05
C PRO A 10 -3.77 -18.21 13.89
N SER A 11 -3.64 -18.85 12.72
CA SER A 11 -2.52 -19.73 12.38
C SER A 11 -1.31 -19.00 11.80
N ALA A 12 -1.35 -17.66 11.65
CA ALA A 12 -0.23 -16.88 11.16
C ALA A 12 0.97 -17.02 12.11
N PRO A 13 2.21 -17.07 11.60
CA PRO A 13 3.40 -17.01 12.44
C PRO A 13 3.35 -15.80 13.36
N HIS A 14 3.59 -16.02 14.66
CA HIS A 14 3.59 -14.94 15.65
C HIS A 14 4.57 -13.82 15.23
N GLY A 15 4.05 -12.59 15.21
CA GLY A 15 4.84 -11.39 14.91
C GLY A 15 4.97 -11.05 13.42
N LEU A 16 4.36 -11.80 12.50
CA LEU A 16 4.37 -11.49 11.07
C LEU A 16 3.84 -10.07 10.77
N ASN A 17 2.72 -9.69 11.41
CA ASN A 17 2.12 -8.36 11.30
C ASN A 17 2.92 -7.23 11.99
N SER A 18 3.92 -7.58 12.80
CA SER A 18 4.83 -6.63 13.46
C SER A 18 6.06 -6.33 12.60
N LEU A 19 6.30 -7.09 11.53
CA LEU A 19 7.41 -6.83 10.62
C LEU A 19 7.17 -5.52 9.87
N PRO A 20 8.14 -4.58 9.88
CA PRO A 20 7.99 -3.30 9.20
C PRO A 20 7.60 -3.43 7.72
N GLU A 21 8.19 -4.39 7.01
CA GLU A 21 7.94 -4.64 5.60
C GLU A 21 6.50 -5.10 5.34
N VAL A 22 5.95 -5.90 6.25
CA VAL A 22 4.55 -6.35 6.18
C VAL A 22 3.60 -5.17 6.43
N GLN A 23 3.94 -4.26 7.34
CA GLN A 23 3.16 -3.05 7.58
C GLN A 23 3.18 -2.09 6.39
N VAL A 24 4.33 -1.91 5.74
CA VAL A 24 4.45 -1.12 4.50
C VAL A 24 3.59 -1.72 3.38
N LEU A 25 3.63 -3.05 3.24
CA LEU A 25 2.81 -3.77 2.27
C LEU A 25 1.30 -3.58 2.55
N TRP A 26 0.90 -3.62 3.82
CA TRP A 26 -0.48 -3.33 4.25
C TRP A 26 -0.92 -1.92 3.93
N GLN A 27 -0.08 -0.93 4.23
CA GLN A 27 -0.36 0.46 3.92
C GLN A 27 -0.56 0.63 2.42
N MET A 28 0.38 0.13 1.59
CA MET A 28 0.27 0.26 0.14
C MET A 28 -0.97 -0.46 -0.40
N TRP A 29 -1.33 -1.61 0.17
CA TRP A 29 -2.57 -2.29 -0.19
C TRP A 29 -3.80 -1.43 0.14
N ALA A 30 -3.90 -0.88 1.36
CA ALA A 30 -5.03 -0.06 1.79
C ALA A 30 -5.18 1.24 0.97
N GLU A 31 -4.07 1.82 0.53
CA GLU A 31 -4.03 3.01 -0.34
C GLU A 31 -4.53 2.72 -1.76
N HIS A 32 -4.34 1.49 -2.26
CA HIS A 32 -4.64 1.12 -3.63
C HIS A 32 -5.91 0.28 -3.80
N PHE A 33 -6.39 -0.38 -2.74
CA PHE A 33 -7.52 -1.30 -2.78
C PHE A 33 -8.56 -0.95 -1.72
N GLN A 34 -9.80 -1.31 -2.00
CA GLN A 34 -10.92 -1.19 -1.09
C GLN A 34 -11.83 -2.42 -1.23
N ARG A 35 -12.54 -2.75 -0.16
CA ARG A 35 -13.61 -3.74 -0.19
C ARG A 35 -14.92 -3.02 -0.51
N ALA A 36 -15.52 -3.33 -1.65
CA ALA A 36 -16.78 -2.75 -2.10
C ALA A 36 -17.69 -3.86 -2.64
N GLY A 37 -18.90 -3.98 -2.08
CA GLY A 37 -19.86 -5.02 -2.47
C GLY A 37 -19.35 -6.45 -2.24
N GLY A 38 -18.62 -6.69 -1.15
CA GLY A 38 -18.06 -8.02 -0.82
C GLY A 38 -16.82 -8.41 -1.64
N ALA A 39 -16.44 -7.63 -2.65
CA ALA A 39 -15.26 -7.88 -3.48
C ALA A 39 -14.15 -6.86 -3.18
N VAL A 40 -12.89 -7.29 -3.35
CA VAL A 40 -11.75 -6.38 -3.37
C VAL A 40 -11.69 -5.72 -4.75
N ARG A 41 -11.68 -4.39 -4.78
CA ARG A 41 -11.54 -3.59 -6.00
C ARG A 41 -10.39 -2.60 -5.83
N ARG A 42 -9.69 -2.33 -6.93
CA ARG A 42 -8.69 -1.26 -6.95
C ARG A 42 -9.40 0.08 -6.85
N ARG A 43 -8.89 0.98 -6.02
CA ARG A 43 -9.35 2.36 -5.90
C ARG A 43 -9.06 3.13 -7.19
N ASP A 44 -10.04 3.91 -7.63
CA ASP A 44 -9.84 4.91 -8.66
C ASP A 44 -8.80 5.93 -8.19
N PRO A 45 -8.02 6.56 -9.09
CA PRO A 45 -7.00 7.52 -8.72
C PRO A 45 -7.50 8.64 -7.79
N LYS A 46 -8.75 9.09 -7.94
CA LYS A 46 -9.40 10.12 -7.12
C LYS A 46 -9.76 9.66 -5.70
N ASP A 47 -9.89 8.35 -5.47
CA ASP A 47 -10.31 7.76 -4.19
C ASP A 47 -9.10 7.26 -3.38
N ARG A 48 -7.89 7.55 -3.85
CA ARG A 48 -6.63 7.27 -3.15
C ARG A 48 -6.29 8.45 -2.23
N PRO A 49 -5.55 8.21 -1.15
CA PRO A 49 -5.01 9.30 -0.36
C PRO A 49 -4.17 10.25 -1.24
N PRO A 50 -4.10 11.54 -0.87
CA PRO A 50 -3.36 12.55 -1.63
C PRO A 50 -1.91 12.12 -1.81
N ASP A 51 -1.34 12.44 -2.98
CA ASP A 51 -0.01 12.00 -3.42
C ASP A 51 1.10 12.29 -2.40
N ALA A 52 1.00 13.42 -1.68
CA ALA A 52 1.94 13.82 -0.63
C ALA A 52 2.00 12.85 0.58
N ARG A 53 0.99 12.00 0.77
CA ARG A 53 0.92 11.01 1.85
C ARG A 53 1.00 9.57 1.36
N ARG A 54 0.97 9.35 0.04
CA ARG A 54 0.97 8.00 -0.55
C ARG A 54 2.38 7.43 -0.60
N LEU A 55 2.49 6.11 -0.46
CA LEU A 55 3.71 5.39 -0.77
C LEU A 55 3.92 5.32 -2.28
N LEU A 56 5.14 5.59 -2.74
CA LEU A 56 5.51 5.47 -4.17
C LEU A 56 6.17 4.14 -4.48
N THR A 57 6.92 3.59 -3.53
CA THR A 57 7.63 2.33 -3.66
C THR A 57 7.64 1.60 -2.32
N LEU A 58 7.66 0.26 -2.37
CA LEU A 58 7.74 -0.61 -1.19
C LEU A 58 9.08 -0.49 -0.45
N TYR A 59 10.14 -0.10 -1.17
CA TYR A 59 11.51 -0.15 -0.65
C TYR A 59 11.97 1.15 0.02
N ASN A 60 11.27 2.25 -0.23
CA ASN A 60 11.56 3.56 0.36
C ASN A 60 10.24 4.27 0.65
N THR A 61 9.80 4.22 1.91
CA THR A 61 8.55 4.84 2.37
C THR A 61 8.61 6.38 2.37
N ASP A 62 9.81 6.94 2.36
CA ASP A 62 10.05 8.37 2.32
C ASP A 62 10.14 8.93 0.90
N ALA A 63 10.13 8.05 -0.12
CA ALA A 63 10.20 8.47 -1.50
C ALA A 63 9.03 9.38 -1.88
N ARG A 64 9.33 10.49 -2.54
CA ARG A 64 8.36 11.47 -3.04
C ARG A 64 8.50 11.67 -4.54
N GLY A 65 7.37 12.05 -5.13
CA GLY A 65 7.25 12.34 -6.55
C GLY A 65 7.67 13.77 -6.76
N SER A 66 8.56 14.01 -7.70
CA SER A 66 8.92 15.34 -8.14
C SER A 66 8.82 15.43 -9.66
N VAL A 67 8.40 16.58 -10.16
CA VAL A 67 8.32 16.84 -11.60
C VAL A 67 9.28 17.98 -11.92
N LYS A 68 10.18 17.75 -12.87
CA LYS A 68 11.08 18.79 -13.38
C LYS A 68 10.99 18.83 -14.90
N ARG A 69 10.62 20.00 -15.42
CA ARG A 69 10.25 20.20 -16.84
C ARG A 69 9.05 19.29 -17.16
N ASP A 70 9.28 18.15 -17.80
CA ASP A 70 8.26 17.13 -18.10
C ASP A 70 8.67 15.73 -17.64
N THR A 71 9.73 15.63 -16.82
CA THR A 71 10.20 14.35 -16.29
C THR A 71 9.72 14.16 -14.86
N MET A 72 8.98 13.07 -14.63
CA MET A 72 8.60 12.61 -13.31
C MET A 72 9.74 11.78 -12.70
N TRP A 73 10.09 12.08 -11.45
CA TRP A 73 11.07 11.38 -10.65
C TRP A 73 10.40 10.83 -9.40
N HIS A 74 10.78 9.61 -9.02
CA HIS A 74 10.48 9.02 -7.72
C HIS A 74 11.81 8.90 -6.97
N GLY A 75 11.97 9.65 -5.89
CA GLY A 75 13.20 9.69 -5.10
C GLY A 75 12.90 9.72 -3.62
#